data_AF-A0A224XXM1-F1
#
_entry.id   AF-A0A224XXM1-F1
#
_cell.length_a   1.000
_cell.length_b   1.000
_cell.length_c   1.000
_cell.angle_alpha   90.00
_cell.angle_beta   90.00
_cell.angle_gamma   90.00
#
_symmetry.space_group_name_H-M   'P 1'
#
loop_
_entity.id
_entity.type
_entity.pdbx_description
1 polymer ?
#
loop_
_entity_poly.entity_id
_entity_poly.type
_entity_poly.pdbx_seq_one_letter_code
_entity_poly.pdbx_strand_id
1 'polypeptide(L)'
;MAFICSGAFVALTWLSSWHARQIVFGETSIEAHINKAEAKRFSVSNKIYINPYNYGPVDNWKIFLGIGNGKSWLHVIFPSPHPPFGDGLTWDSVHSMCRNIEHKKIP
;
A
#
# COMPACT_ATOMS: atom_id res chain seq x y z
N MET A 1 -26.15 -17.05 19.90
CA MET A 1 -25.54 -15.75 19.52
C MET A 1 -24.03 -15.73 19.67
N ALA A 2 -23.45 -16.13 20.82
CA ALA A 2 -22.00 -16.07 21.04
C ALA A 2 -21.14 -16.80 19.98
N PHE A 3 -21.55 -17.99 19.53
CA PHE A 3 -20.82 -18.77 18.51
C PHE A 3 -20.74 -18.10 17.12
N ILE A 4 -21.80 -17.39 16.70
CA ILE A 4 -21.82 -16.71 15.41
C ILE A 4 -20.98 -15.44 15.49
N CYS A 5 -21.11 -14.69 16.59
CA CYS A 5 -20.32 -13.48 16.82
C CYS A 5 -18.82 -13.80 16.94
N SER A 6 -18.44 -14.88 17.62
CA SER A 6 -17.04 -15.31 17.71
C SER A 6 -16.49 -15.77 16.36
N GLY A 7 -17.27 -16.54 15.59
CA GLY A 7 -16.89 -16.93 14.23
C GLY A 7 -16.69 -15.72 13.31
N ALA A 8 -17.62 -14.76 13.35
CA ALA A 8 -17.51 -13.51 12.59
C ALA A 8 -16.29 -12.69 13.01
N PHE A 9 -16.01 -12.59 14.31
CA PHE A 9 -14.83 -11.91 14.83
C PHE A 9 -13.53 -12.52 14.30
N VAL A 10 -13.40 -13.85 14.33
CA VAL A 10 -12.22 -14.55 13.78
C VAL A 10 -12.09 -14.33 12.27
N ALA A 11 -13.19 -14.43 11.52
CA ALA A 11 -13.16 -14.23 10.07
C ALA A 11 -12.75 -12.79 9.70
N LEU A 12 -13.32 -11.79 10.37
CA LEU A 12 -13.02 -10.39 10.13
C LEU A 12 -11.58 -10.04 10.53
N THR A 13 -11.12 -10.50 11.70
CA THR A 13 -9.74 -10.25 12.14
C THR A 13 -8.72 -10.86 11.19
N TRP A 14 -8.98 -12.07 10.67
CA TRP A 14 -8.12 -12.69 9.66
C TRP A 14 -8.08 -11.87 8.37
N LEU A 15 -9.25 -11.51 7.85
CA LEU A 15 -9.37 -10.73 6.61
C LEU A 15 -8.71 -9.35 6.75
N SER A 16 -8.99 -8.63 7.84
CA SER A 16 -8.38 -7.32 8.12
C SER A 16 -6.86 -7.42 8.26
N SER A 17 -6.35 -8.46 8.90
CA SER A 17 -4.90 -8.68 9.03
C SER A 17 -4.24 -8.94 7.67
N TRP A 18 -4.91 -9.69 6.80
CA TRP A 18 -4.45 -9.89 5.43
C TRP A 18 -4.37 -8.57 4.67
N HIS A 19 -5.43 -7.77 4.67
CA HIS A 19 -5.43 -6.46 4.00
C HIS A 19 -4.43 -5.47 4.61
N ALA A 20 -4.26 -5.48 5.93
CA ALA A 20 -3.25 -4.66 6.61
C ALA A 20 -1.83 -4.97 6.10
N ARG A 21 -1.52 -6.26 5.89
CA ARG A 21 -0.26 -6.68 5.28
C ARG A 21 -0.09 -6.11 3.88
N GLN A 22 -1.14 -6.16 3.05
CA GLN A 22 -1.10 -5.61 1.68
C GLN A 22 -0.81 -4.10 1.69
N ILE A 23 -1.46 -3.36 2.59
CA ILE A 23 -1.22 -1.92 2.76
C ILE A 23 0.23 -1.65 3.17
N VAL A 24 0.78 -2.43 4.11
CA VAL A 24 2.19 -2.28 4.53
C VAL A 24 3.17 -2.41 3.36
N PHE A 25 2.90 -3.29 2.40
CA PHE A 25 3.75 -3.49 1.22
C PHE A 25 3.42 -2.60 0.03
N GLY A 26 2.38 -1.75 0.13
CA GLY A 26 1.96 -0.86 -0.97
C GLY A 26 1.50 -1.66 -2.19
N GLU A 27 0.72 -2.72 -1.99
CA GLU A 27 0.21 -3.57 -3.06
C GLU A 27 -1.29 -3.83 -2.91
N THR A 28 -1.98 -3.95 -4.04
CA THR A 28 -3.35 -4.46 -4.10
C THR A 28 -3.37 -6.00 -3.99
N SER A 29 -4.56 -6.60 -3.83
CA SER A 29 -4.71 -8.07 -3.77
C SER A 29 -4.24 -8.78 -5.04
N ILE A 30 -4.41 -8.13 -6.20
CA ILE A 30 -3.98 -8.61 -7.51
C ILE A 30 -2.46 -8.47 -7.64
N GLU A 31 -1.93 -7.28 -7.32
CA GLU A 31 -0.50 -7.02 -7.38
C GLU A 31 0.29 -7.92 -6.44
N ALA A 32 -0.25 -8.31 -5.28
CA ALA A 32 0.38 -9.28 -4.40
C ALA A 32 0.78 -10.59 -5.09
N HIS A 33 -0.13 -11.10 -5.92
CA HIS A 33 0.10 -12.33 -6.67
C HIS A 33 1.12 -12.11 -7.78
N ILE A 34 1.04 -10.96 -8.47
CA ILE A 34 1.97 -10.58 -9.54
C ILE A 34 3.38 -10.37 -8.96
N ASN A 35 3.52 -9.60 -7.90
CA ASN A 35 4.76 -9.32 -7.18
C ASN A 35 5.43 -10.61 -6.71
N LYS A 36 4.65 -11.56 -6.19
CA LYS A 36 5.16 -12.88 -5.80
C LYS A 36 5.66 -13.69 -7.01
N ALA A 37 4.93 -13.66 -8.12
CA ALA A 37 5.33 -14.34 -9.35
C ALA A 37 6.60 -13.71 -9.94
N GLU A 38 6.65 -12.38 -10.02
CA GLU A 38 7.80 -11.64 -10.53
C GLU A 38 9.03 -11.81 -9.62
N ALA A 39 8.88 -11.75 -8.29
CA ALA A 39 9.97 -12.03 -7.37
C ALA A 39 10.59 -13.42 -7.61
N LYS A 40 9.76 -14.44 -7.89
CA LYS A 40 10.24 -15.78 -8.26
C LYS A 40 10.96 -15.79 -9.61
N ARG A 41 10.52 -15.02 -10.60
CA ARG A 41 11.19 -14.92 -11.92
C ARG A 41 12.54 -14.22 -11.80
N PHE A 42 12.60 -13.14 -11.02
CA PHE A 42 13.82 -12.37 -10.78
C PHE A 42 14.86 -13.18 -9.98
N SER A 43 14.43 -13.99 -9.00
CA SER A 43 15.35 -14.84 -8.24
C SER A 43 16.06 -15.87 -9.12
N VAL A 44 15.40 -16.39 -10.17
CA VAL A 44 16.04 -17.30 -11.15
C VAL A 44 17.16 -16.58 -11.92
N SER A 45 17.02 -15.28 -12.14
CA SER A 45 18.00 -14.45 -12.83
C SER A 45 19.01 -13.77 -11.89
N ASN A 46 19.07 -14.18 -10.61
CA ASN A 46 19.91 -13.57 -9.57
C ASN A 46 19.71 -12.05 -9.41
N LYS A 47 18.48 -11.57 -9.64
CA LYS A 47 18.09 -10.17 -9.46
C LYS A 47 17.09 -10.04 -8.31
N ILE A 48 17.10 -8.89 -7.65
CA ILE A 48 16.13 -8.57 -6.60
C ILE A 48 14.97 -7.81 -7.22
N TYR A 49 13.76 -8.33 -7.06
CA TYR A 49 12.54 -7.61 -7.43
C TYR A 49 12.17 -6.63 -6.32
N ILE A 50 11.87 -5.38 -6.69
CA ILE A 50 11.42 -4.33 -5.78
C ILE A 50 10.04 -3.87 -6.27
N ASN A 51 9.04 -3.91 -5.38
CA ASN A 51 7.72 -3.37 -5.68
C ASN A 51 7.85 -1.85 -5.95
N PRO A 52 7.51 -1.36 -7.15
CA PRO A 52 7.63 0.05 -7.50
C PRO A 52 6.75 0.99 -6.68
N TYR A 53 5.68 0.48 -6.06
CA TYR A 53 4.71 1.26 -5.28
C TYR A 53 4.85 1.06 -3.76
N ASN A 54 5.96 0.47 -3.31
CA ASN A 54 6.25 0.36 -1.89
C ASN A 54 7.09 1.55 -1.41
N TYR A 55 6.45 2.55 -0.80
CA TYR A 55 7.11 3.74 -0.24
C TYR A 55 7.61 3.53 1.20
N GLY A 56 7.34 2.36 1.78
CA GLY A 56 7.63 2.02 3.17
C GLY A 56 6.35 1.99 4.03
N PRO A 57 6.35 1.24 5.15
CA PRO A 57 5.14 0.94 5.90
C PRO A 57 4.35 2.19 6.31
N VAL A 58 5.03 3.19 6.86
CA VAL A 58 4.40 4.41 7.38
C VAL A 58 3.76 5.23 6.27
N ASP A 59 4.47 5.42 5.14
CA ASP A 59 3.97 6.27 4.06
C ASP A 59 2.89 5.55 3.25
N ASN A 60 2.98 4.22 3.08
CA ASN A 60 1.91 3.44 2.48
C ASN A 60 0.61 3.55 3.29
N TRP A 61 0.69 3.48 4.62
CA TRP A 61 -0.49 3.70 5.49
C TRP A 61 -1.03 5.11 5.40
N LYS A 62 -0.18 6.13 5.32
CA LYS A 62 -0.62 7.53 5.13
C LYS A 62 -1.35 7.71 3.80
N ILE A 63 -0.81 7.16 2.71
CA ILE A 63 -1.42 7.24 1.38
C ILE A 63 -2.78 6.53 1.39
N PHE A 64 -2.85 5.31 1.95
CA PHE A 64 -4.08 4.53 2.05
C PHE A 64 -5.17 5.23 2.87
N LEU A 65 -4.81 5.76 4.05
CA LEU A 65 -5.74 6.45 4.94
C LEU A 65 -6.01 7.90 4.55
N GLY A 66 -5.33 8.43 3.51
CA GLY A 66 -5.46 9.82 3.13
C GLY A 66 -4.91 10.80 4.19
N ILE A 67 -3.98 10.37 5.04
CA ILE A 67 -3.42 11.19 6.14
C ILE A 67 -2.27 12.03 5.59
N GLY A 68 -2.50 13.34 5.47
CA GLY A 68 -1.52 14.31 4.96
C GLY A 68 -2.21 15.62 4.57
N ASN A 69 -1.43 16.67 4.31
CA ASN A 69 -1.91 17.97 3.80
C ASN A 69 -3.05 18.61 4.63
N GLY A 70 -2.91 18.64 5.97
CA GLY A 70 -3.84 19.34 6.87
C GLY A 70 -5.14 18.60 7.20
N LYS A 71 -5.29 17.34 6.80
CA LYS A 71 -6.48 16.51 7.07
C LYS A 71 -6.47 16.01 8.52
N SER A 72 -7.61 16.15 9.21
CA SER A 72 -7.81 15.63 10.56
C SER A 72 -7.97 14.11 10.56
N TRP A 73 -7.42 13.44 11.57
CA TRP A 73 -7.56 11.99 11.80
C TRP A 73 -9.02 11.52 11.94
N LEU A 74 -9.95 12.43 12.25
CA LEU A 74 -11.39 12.15 12.31
C LEU A 74 -11.96 11.60 10.99
N HIS A 75 -11.37 11.97 9.85
CA HIS A 75 -11.80 11.50 8.53
C HIS A 75 -11.47 10.02 8.26
N VAL A 76 -10.61 9.42 9.09
CA VAL A 76 -10.31 7.99 9.04
C VAL A 76 -11.36 7.19 9.80
N ILE A 77 -11.91 7.77 10.89
CA ILE A 77 -12.90 7.10 11.73
C ILE A 77 -14.30 7.21 11.15
N PHE A 78 -14.66 8.41 10.65
CA PHE A 78 -15.99 8.66 10.10
C PHE A 78 -15.97 8.56 8.57
N PRO A 79 -17.07 8.07 7.96
CA PRO A 79 -17.20 8.07 6.51
C PRO A 79 -17.03 9.50 6.00
N SER A 80 -16.02 9.68 5.16
CA SER A 80 -15.57 10.98 4.69
C SER A 80 -15.74 11.04 3.16
N PRO A 81 -16.33 12.11 2.61
CA PRO A 81 -16.46 12.28 1.16
C PRO A 81 -15.15 12.74 0.49
N HIS A 82 -14.02 12.77 1.22
CA HIS A 82 -12.76 13.24 0.68
C HIS A 82 -12.21 12.29 -0.39
N PRO A 83 -11.72 12.84 -1.51
CA PRO A 83 -11.06 12.01 -2.51
C PRO A 83 -9.74 11.45 -1.96
N PRO A 84 -9.34 10.26 -2.44
CA PRO A 84 -8.01 9.72 -2.18
C PRO A 84 -6.93 10.62 -2.79
N PHE A 85 -5.66 10.37 -2.45
CA PHE A 85 -4.55 11.05 -3.11
C PHE A 85 -4.42 10.57 -4.57
N GLY A 86 -4.13 11.50 -5.47
CA GLY A 86 -3.94 11.21 -6.90
C GLY A 86 -5.23 11.16 -7.71
N ASP A 87 -5.09 10.80 -8.99
CA ASP A 87 -6.18 10.65 -9.95
C ASP A 87 -6.63 9.17 -10.10
N GLY A 88 -5.92 8.25 -9.46
CA GLY A 88 -6.13 6.80 -9.57
C GLY A 88 -5.66 6.20 -10.90
N LEU A 89 -5.16 7.02 -11.83
CA LEU A 89 -4.63 6.61 -13.13
C LEU A 89 -3.11 6.56 -13.12
N THR A 90 -2.48 7.44 -12.36
CA THR A 90 -1.03 7.58 -12.26
C THR A 90 -0.57 7.54 -10.80
N TRP A 91 0.54 6.85 -10.58
CA TRP A 91 1.15 6.69 -9.26
C TRP A 91 2.67 6.88 -9.40
N ASP A 92 3.25 7.71 -8.55
CA ASP A 92 4.70 7.97 -8.58
C ASP A 92 5.47 6.74 -8.13
N SER A 93 6.22 6.07 -8.99
CA SER A 93 7.04 4.92 -8.54
C SER A 93 8.25 5.35 -7.72
N VAL A 94 8.77 4.48 -6.86
CA VAL A 94 10.06 4.70 -6.15
C VAL A 94 11.21 5.00 -7.11
N HIS A 95 11.16 4.47 -8.34
CA HIS A 95 12.14 4.74 -9.39
C HIS A 95 12.02 6.17 -9.93
N SER A 96 10.78 6.70 -10.05
CA SER A 96 10.55 8.09 -10.47
C SER A 96 10.99 9.08 -9.39
N MET A 97 10.78 8.77 -8.11
CA MET A 97 11.28 9.59 -6.99
C MET A 97 12.81 9.65 -6.97
N CYS A 98 13.49 8.51 -7.15
CA CYS A 98 14.95 8.47 -7.27
C CYS A 98 15.45 9.33 -8.45
N ARG A 99 14.79 9.26 -9.61
CA ARG A 99 15.16 10.06 -10.78
C ARG A 99 15.02 11.57 -10.53
N ASN A 100 13.96 12.00 -9.85
CA ASN A 100 13.75 13.40 -9.50
C ASN A 100 14.81 13.93 -8.50
N ILE A 101 15.29 13.08 -7.59
CA ILE A 101 16.39 13.41 -6.67
C ILE A 101 17.72 13.51 -7.42
N GLU A 102 17.96 12.62 -8.39
CA GLU A 102 19.18 12.61 -9.20
C GLU A 102 19.26 13.86 -10.10
N HIS A 103 18.18 14.23 -10.79
CA HIS A 103 18.13 15.50 -11.55
C HIS A 103 18.33 16.74 -10.68
N LYS A 104 17.87 16.73 -9.42
CA LYS A 104 18.10 17.84 -8.48
C LYS A 104 19.54 17.94 -7.98
N LYS A 105 20.34 16.88 -8.12
CA LYS A 105 21.75 16.84 -7.72
C LYS A 105 22.73 17.26 -8.82
N ILE A 106 22.27 17.39 -10.07
CA ILE A 106 23.11 17.83 -11.18
C ILE A 106 22.93 19.35 -11.30
N PRO A 107 23.97 20.17 -10.99
CA PRO A 107 23.94 21.60 -11.22
C PRO A 107 23.91 21.96 -12.71
#